data_AF-A0A480A617-F1
#
_entry.id   AF-A0A480A617-F1
#
_cell.length_a   1.000
_cell.length_b   1.000
_cell.length_c   1.000
_cell.angle_alpha   90.00
_cell.angle_beta   90.00
_cell.angle_gamma   90.00
#
_symmetry.space_group_name_H-M   'P 1'
#
loop_
_entity.id
_entity.type
_entity.pdbx_description
1 polymer ?
#
loop_
_entity_poly.entity_id
_entity_poly.type
_entity_poly.pdbx_seq_one_letter_code
_entity_poly.pdbx_strand_id
1 'polypeptide(L)'
;MISESTKYYIHPKKVVVRPWLGQHHVYAVFMLPNNYSHDPLIKVNLPFNQTFCGVVANRSQTIAGINAKPGHYLVKAYLQTRTAIKFILTGKINDLKEVKNWQLGYGQKEN
;
A
#
# COMPACT_ATOMS: atom_id res chain seq x y z
N MET A 1 -16.47 -1.68 7.87
CA MET A 1 -15.96 -0.54 7.07
C MET A 1 -15.37 0.48 8.06
N ILE A 2 -14.50 1.40 7.65
CA ILE A 2 -13.97 2.44 8.55
C ILE A 2 -14.96 3.60 8.58
N SER A 3 -15.22 4.18 9.75
CA SER A 3 -16.05 5.38 9.89
C SER A 3 -15.44 6.54 9.08
N GLU A 4 -16.23 7.17 8.20
CA GLU A 4 -15.75 8.29 7.37
C GLU A 4 -15.23 9.47 8.21
N SER A 5 -15.69 9.58 9.47
CA SER A 5 -15.34 10.64 10.42
C SER A 5 -13.91 10.58 10.97
N THR A 6 -13.23 9.42 10.90
CA THR A 6 -11.87 9.21 11.45
C THR A 6 -10.93 8.52 10.46
N LYS A 7 -11.00 8.95 9.20
CA LYS A 7 -10.15 8.44 8.13
C LYS A 7 -8.83 9.23 8.02
N TYR A 8 -7.74 8.58 8.36
CA TYR A 8 -6.38 9.09 8.21
C TYR A 8 -5.65 8.39 7.06
N TYR A 9 -4.59 9.01 6.54
CA TYR A 9 -3.75 8.42 5.49
C TYR A 9 -2.33 8.22 6.01
N ILE A 10 -1.76 7.06 5.69
CA ILE A 10 -0.37 6.72 6.04
C ILE A 10 0.42 6.37 4.78
N HIS A 11 1.72 6.64 4.80
CA HIS A 11 2.68 6.23 3.77
C HIS A 11 3.34 4.90 4.12
N PRO A 12 3.75 4.08 3.13
CA PRO A 12 4.35 2.80 3.42
C PRO A 12 5.75 2.93 4.00
N LYS A 13 6.22 1.89 4.69
CA LYS A 13 7.61 1.77 5.14
C LYS A 13 8.54 1.34 4.00
N LYS A 14 8.03 0.63 3.01
CA LYS A 14 8.79 0.12 1.88
C LYS A 14 7.89 -0.13 0.68
N VAL A 15 8.42 0.09 -0.50
CA VAL A 15 7.79 -0.30 -1.76
C VAL A 15 8.66 -1.32 -2.48
N VAL A 16 8.04 -2.36 -3.01
CA VAL A 16 8.69 -3.41 -3.78
C VAL A 16 8.09 -3.35 -5.18
N VAL A 17 8.94 -3.11 -6.19
CA VAL A 17 8.54 -3.04 -7.61
C VAL A 17 9.38 -4.03 -8.39
N ARG A 18 8.88 -5.25 -8.57
CA ARG A 18 9.54 -6.34 -9.29
C ARG A 18 8.55 -7.08 -10.21
N PRO A 19 7.96 -6.42 -11.21
CA PRO A 19 6.89 -7.01 -12.04
C PRO A 19 7.31 -8.29 -12.78
N TRP A 20 8.61 -8.44 -13.08
CA TRP A 20 9.18 -9.55 -13.82
C TRP A 20 9.16 -10.87 -13.05
N LEU A 21 9.01 -10.82 -11.72
CA LEU A 21 8.89 -12.01 -10.86
C LEU A 21 7.46 -12.58 -10.82
N GLY A 22 6.57 -12.07 -11.67
CA GLY A 22 5.19 -12.54 -11.81
C GLY A 22 4.16 -11.67 -11.08
N GLN A 23 2.95 -12.21 -10.94
CA GLN A 23 1.85 -11.50 -10.29
C GLN A 23 2.19 -11.17 -8.82
N HIS A 24 1.62 -10.08 -8.30
CA HIS A 24 1.76 -9.65 -6.89
C HIS A 24 3.19 -9.26 -6.43
N HIS A 25 4.11 -8.98 -7.35
CA HIS A 25 5.45 -8.48 -7.02
C HIS A 25 5.60 -6.96 -7.10
N VAL A 26 4.47 -6.24 -7.20
CA VAL A 26 4.41 -4.79 -7.09
C VAL A 26 3.50 -4.43 -5.93
N TYR A 27 4.09 -4.08 -4.79
CA TYR A 27 3.35 -3.79 -3.57
C TYR A 27 4.07 -2.82 -2.64
N ALA A 28 3.29 -2.13 -1.84
CA ALA A 28 3.75 -1.32 -0.73
C ALA A 28 3.49 -2.03 0.61
N VAL A 29 4.35 -1.79 1.59
CA VAL A 29 4.26 -2.36 2.94
C VAL A 29 3.91 -1.26 3.92
N PHE A 30 2.74 -1.34 4.54
CA PHE A 30 2.30 -0.36 5.53
C PHE A 30 2.38 -0.95 6.93
N MET A 31 2.63 -0.10 7.92
CA MET A 31 2.68 -0.47 9.34
C MET A 31 1.60 0.31 10.07
N LEU A 32 0.68 -0.41 10.71
CA LEU A 32 -0.46 0.18 11.41
C LEU A 32 -0.50 -0.29 12.86
N PRO A 33 -1.01 0.53 13.80
CA PRO A 33 -1.24 0.09 15.17
C PRO A 33 -2.39 -0.92 15.23
N ASN A 34 -2.31 -1.90 16.12
CA ASN A 34 -3.27 -3.02 16.20
C ASN A 34 -4.72 -2.59 16.43
N ASN A 35 -4.91 -1.42 17.04
CA ASN A 35 -6.22 -0.84 17.38
C ASN A 35 -6.92 -0.18 16.18
N TYR A 36 -6.24 -0.08 15.03
CA TYR A 36 -6.76 0.55 13.82
C TYR A 36 -7.03 -0.48 12.72
N SER A 37 -8.09 -0.23 11.96
CA SER A 37 -8.41 -0.95 10.72
C SER A 37 -7.96 -0.12 9.53
N HIS A 38 -7.77 -0.78 8.39
CA HIS A 38 -7.37 -0.16 7.13
C HIS A 38 -8.45 -0.32 6.06
N ASP A 39 -8.44 0.57 5.08
CA ASP A 39 -9.29 0.44 3.90
C ASP A 39 -8.88 -0.80 3.09
N PRO A 40 -9.83 -1.49 2.44
CA PRO A 40 -9.51 -2.58 1.53
C PRO A 40 -8.73 -2.09 0.30
N LEU A 41 -8.79 -0.78 0.01
CA LEU A 41 -8.19 -0.13 -1.14
C LEU A 41 -7.06 0.81 -0.76
N ILE A 42 -6.00 0.83 -1.57
CA ILE A 42 -4.91 1.81 -1.48
C ILE A 42 -5.11 2.93 -2.49
N LYS A 43 -4.42 4.05 -2.27
CA LYS A 43 -4.28 5.13 -3.24
C LYS A 43 -2.82 5.22 -3.68
N VAL A 44 -2.58 5.14 -4.99
CA VAL A 44 -1.27 5.46 -5.57
C VAL A 44 -1.43 6.76 -6.35
N ASN A 45 -0.81 7.84 -5.85
CA ASN A 45 -0.80 9.14 -6.50
C ASN A 45 0.47 9.27 -7.34
N LEU A 46 0.30 9.17 -8.66
CA LEU A 46 1.40 9.32 -9.61
C LEU A 46 1.38 10.75 -10.18
N PRO A 47 2.51 11.29 -10.66
CA PRO A 47 2.67 12.70 -11.06
C PRO A 47 1.69 13.23 -12.14
N PHE A 48 0.78 12.41 -12.65
CA PHE A 48 -0.34 12.81 -13.51
C PHE A 48 -1.69 12.92 -12.76
N ASN A 49 -1.68 13.11 -11.43
CA ASN A 49 -2.88 13.23 -10.58
C ASN A 49 -3.89 12.07 -10.76
N GLN A 50 -3.41 10.90 -11.16
CA GLN A 50 -4.25 9.70 -11.26
C GLN A 50 -4.12 8.92 -9.96
N THR A 51 -5.26 8.73 -9.30
CA THR A 51 -5.36 7.89 -8.10
C THR A 51 -5.78 6.49 -8.52
N PHE A 52 -4.94 5.50 -8.24
CA PHE A 52 -5.25 4.10 -8.50
C PHE A 52 -5.62 3.35 -7.23
N CYS A 53 -6.66 2.52 -7.34
CA CYS A 53 -7.06 1.58 -6.32
C CYS A 53 -6.29 0.27 -6.48
N GLY A 54 -5.62 -0.15 -5.42
CA GLY A 54 -5.02 -1.48 -5.29
C GLY A 54 -5.66 -2.27 -4.15
N VAL A 55 -5.31 -3.56 -4.02
CA VAL A 55 -5.91 -4.45 -3.02
C VAL A 55 -4.96 -4.60 -1.83
N VAL A 56 -5.48 -4.47 -0.62
CA VAL A 56 -4.72 -4.74 0.60
C VAL A 56 -4.92 -6.19 1.04
N ALA A 57 -3.82 -6.87 1.34
CA ALA A 57 -3.81 -8.23 1.86
C ALA A 57 -3.54 -8.27 3.36
N ASN A 58 -3.84 -9.45 3.91
CA ASN A 58 -3.96 -9.71 5.34
C ASN A 58 -2.78 -9.27 6.20
N ARG A 59 -3.13 -9.02 7.47
CA ARG A 59 -2.25 -8.69 8.59
C ARG A 59 -1.12 -9.73 8.72
N SER A 60 0.13 -9.26 8.78
CA SER A 60 1.31 -10.08 9.07
C SER A 60 2.23 -9.36 10.06
N GLN A 61 3.05 -10.13 10.79
CA GLN A 61 4.10 -9.59 11.68
C GLN A 61 5.42 -9.34 10.93
N THR A 62 5.64 -10.03 9.81
CA THR A 62 6.87 -9.87 9.01
C THR A 62 6.53 -9.81 7.53
N ILE A 63 7.04 -8.78 6.85
CA ILE A 63 6.82 -8.57 5.40
C ILE A 63 8.09 -7.98 4.76
N ALA A 64 8.60 -8.63 3.70
CA ALA A 64 9.71 -8.12 2.89
C ALA A 64 10.98 -7.75 3.70
N GLY A 65 11.25 -8.50 4.77
CA GLY A 65 12.37 -8.28 5.70
C GLY A 65 12.11 -7.23 6.78
N ILE A 66 10.90 -6.67 6.86
CA ILE A 66 10.48 -5.73 7.90
C ILE A 66 9.71 -6.50 8.97
N ASN A 67 10.08 -6.30 10.23
CA ASN A 67 9.30 -6.76 11.37
C ASN A 67 8.38 -5.64 11.87
N ALA A 68 7.16 -6.00 12.25
CA ALA A 68 6.24 -5.09 12.89
C ALA A 68 6.82 -4.63 14.24
N LYS A 69 6.56 -3.37 14.57
CA LYS A 69 6.83 -2.87 15.92
C LYS A 69 5.86 -3.53 16.92
N PRO A 70 6.23 -3.62 18.21
CA PRO A 70 5.28 -4.02 19.25
C PRO A 70 3.99 -3.19 19.18
N GLY A 71 2.84 -3.85 19.31
CA GLY A 71 1.52 -3.21 19.18
C GLY A 71 1.14 -2.79 17.75
N HIS A 72 1.92 -3.16 16.74
CA HIS A 72 1.65 -2.87 15.34
C HIS A 72 1.54 -4.15 14.52
N TYR A 73 1.05 -3.98 13.29
CA TYR A 73 1.03 -5.01 12.28
C TYR A 73 1.42 -4.45 10.92
N LEU A 74 1.83 -5.34 10.02
CA LEU A 74 2.15 -5.01 8.64
C LEU A 74 1.03 -5.49 7.71
N VAL A 75 0.84 -4.76 6.62
CA VAL A 75 -0.02 -5.16 5.50
C VAL A 75 0.67 -4.93 4.16
N LYS A 76 0.32 -5.77 3.18
CA LYS A 76 0.75 -5.60 1.79
C LYS A 76 -0.36 -4.95 1.00
N ALA A 77 -0.01 -3.92 0.27
CA ALA A 77 -0.89 -3.18 -0.61
C ALA A 77 -0.44 -3.42 -2.05
N TYR A 78 -1.16 -4.26 -2.78
CA TYR A 78 -0.83 -4.64 -4.13
C TYR A 78 -1.40 -3.66 -5.14
N LEU A 79 -0.54 -3.18 -6.05
CA LEU A 79 -1.00 -2.54 -7.27
C LEU A 79 -1.25 -3.63 -8.32
N GLN A 80 -2.32 -3.49 -9.10
CA GLN A 80 -2.58 -4.40 -10.21
C GLN A 80 -1.36 -4.46 -11.14
N THR A 81 -0.88 -5.67 -11.44
CA THR A 81 0.32 -5.88 -12.25
C THR A 81 0.23 -5.20 -13.62
N ARG A 82 -0.96 -5.22 -14.25
CA ARG A 82 -1.21 -4.54 -15.55
C ARG A 82 -0.97 -3.03 -15.46
N THR A 83 -1.46 -2.39 -14.39
CA THR A 83 -1.23 -0.97 -14.12
C THR A 83 0.25 -0.69 -13.89
N ALA A 84 0.92 -1.51 -13.08
CA ALA A 84 2.34 -1.37 -12.83
C ALA A 84 3.19 -1.51 -14.10
N ILE A 85 2.88 -2.49 -14.96
CA ILE A 85 3.56 -2.68 -16.25
C ILE A 85 3.36 -1.47 -17.15
N LYS A 86 2.13 -0.94 -17.26
CA LYS A 86 1.84 0.26 -18.06
C LYS A 86 2.73 1.44 -17.63
N PHE A 87 2.89 1.67 -16.33
CA PHE A 87 3.76 2.73 -15.82
C PHE A 87 5.24 2.46 -16.06
N ILE A 88 5.68 1.21 -16.00
CA ILE A 88 7.06 0.87 -16.27
C ILE A 88 7.39 1.11 -17.75
N LEU A 89 6.48 0.74 -18.66
CA LEU A 89 6.61 1.00 -20.09
C LEU A 89 6.61 2.49 -20.44
N THR A 90 5.96 3.34 -19.64
CA THR A 90 6.02 4.81 -19.81
C THR A 90 7.20 5.46 -19.09
N GLY A 91 8.17 4.68 -18.59
CA GLY A 91 9.37 5.19 -17.92
C GLY A 91 9.16 5.62 -16.46
N LYS A 92 7.99 5.33 -15.87
CA LYS A 92 7.56 5.78 -14.54
C LYS A 92 7.86 4.80 -13.41
N ILE A 93 8.86 3.93 -13.60
CA ILE A 93 9.26 2.95 -12.60
C ILE A 93 9.77 3.60 -11.30
N ASN A 94 10.45 4.74 -11.39
CA ASN A 94 10.96 5.45 -10.22
C ASN A 94 9.81 6.06 -9.40
N ASP A 95 8.79 6.59 -10.07
CA ASP A 95 7.59 7.12 -9.42
C ASP A 95 6.82 6.00 -8.68
N LEU A 96 6.79 4.78 -9.23
CA LEU A 96 6.22 3.63 -8.52
C LEU A 96 7.03 3.22 -7.29
N LYS A 97 8.35 3.41 -7.29
CA LYS A 97 9.22 3.06 -6.16
C LYS A 97 9.20 4.10 -5.04
N GLU A 98 8.77 5.32 -5.35
CA GLU A 98 8.72 6.42 -4.40
C GLU A 98 7.64 6.20 -3.34
N VAL A 99 8.04 6.18 -2.07
CA VAL A 99 7.14 5.90 -0.93
C VAL A 99 6.03 6.94 -0.81
N LYS A 100 6.33 8.22 -1.09
CA LYS A 100 5.39 9.34 -0.97
C LYS A 100 4.19 9.21 -1.90
N ASN A 101 4.34 8.46 -3.00
CA ASN A 101 3.29 8.26 -3.99
C ASN A 101 2.25 7.22 -3.55
N TRP A 102 2.45 6.55 -2.42
CA TRP A 102 1.54 5.51 -1.93
C TRP A 102 0.90 5.94 -0.63
N GLN A 103 -0.40 5.73 -0.52
CA GLN A 103 -1.21 6.05 0.64
C GLN A 103 -2.20 4.92 0.95
N LEU A 104 -2.37 4.64 2.23
CA LEU A 104 -3.38 3.72 2.72
C LEU A 104 -4.28 4.47 3.71
N GLY A 105 -5.59 4.42 3.47
CA GLY A 105 -6.57 4.91 4.42
C GLY A 105 -6.65 3.98 5.63
N TYR A 106 -6.70 4.55 6.82
CA TYR A 106 -6.87 3.80 8.07
C TYR A 106 -7.67 4.62 9.08
N GLY A 107 -8.33 3.93 9.99
CA GLY A 107 -9.17 4.57 11.00
C GLY A 107 -9.60 3.59 12.08
N GLN A 108 -10.33 4.10 13.06
CA GLN A 108 -10.90 3.25 14.09
C GLN A 108 -11.94 2.32 13.47
N LYS A 109 -12.03 1.11 14.01
CA LYS A 109 -13.05 0.15 13.62
C LYS A 109 -14.37 0.69 14.17
N GLU A 110 -15.32 1.02 13.30
CA GLU A 110 -16.69 1.29 13.71
C GLU A 110 -17.25 -0.04 14.26
N ASN A 111 -17.70 -0.02 15.52
CA ASN A 111 -18.23 -1.20 16.22
C ASN A 111 -19.57 -1.62 15.62
#